data_AF-A0A4R1WH53-F1
#
_entry.id   AF-A0A4R1WH53-F1
#
_cell.length_a   1.000
_cell.length_b   1.000
_cell.length_c   1.000
_cell.angle_alpha   90.00
_cell.angle_beta   90.00
_cell.angle_gamma   90.00
#
_symmetry.space_group_name_H-M   'P 1'
#
loop_
_entity.id
_entity.type
_entity.pdbx_description
1 polymer ?
#
loop_
_entity_poly.entity_id
_entity_poly.type
_entity_poly.pdbx_seq_one_letter_code
_entity_poly.pdbx_strand_id
1 'polypeptide(L)' 'TMNELIGFLMTGKLSINIGKVMPLSQAAEAHRLLENGLTTGKVVLQPWIEA' A
#
# COMPACT_ATOMS: atom_id res chain seq x y z
N THR A 1 -2.12 17.85 10.83
CA THR A 1 -1.18 18.19 9.74
C THR A 1 -0.39 16.95 9.34
N MET A 2 0.35 16.97 8.22
CA MET A 2 1.17 15.82 7.80
C MET A 2 2.20 15.41 8.87
N ASN A 3 2.80 16.41 9.54
CA ASN A 3 3.79 16.17 10.60
C ASN A 3 3.20 15.42 11.81
N GLU A 4 1.96 15.72 12.20
CA GLU A 4 1.28 15.01 13.30
C GLU A 4 1.04 13.54 12.94
N LEU A 5 0.61 13.26 11.71
CA LEU A 5 0.39 11.89 11.23
C LEU A 5 1.69 11.07 11.24
N ILE A 6 2.78 11.67 10.75
CA ILE A 6 4.12 11.06 10.80
C ILE A 6 4.53 10.81 12.26
N GLY A 7 4.28 11.76 13.17
CA GLY A 7 4.53 11.58 14.60
C GLY A 7 3.81 10.37 15.20
N PHE A 8 2.56 10.12 14.81
CA PHE A 8 1.84 8.92 15.23
C PHE A 8 2.41 7.62 14.65
N LEU A 9 2.89 7.64 13.41
CA LEU A 9 3.60 6.49 12.82
C LEU A 9 4.90 6.20 13.58
N MET A 10 5.72 7.22 13.84
CA MET A 10 7.01 7.07 14.54
C MET A 10 6.85 6.58 15.98
N THR A 11 5.79 7.02 16.67
CA THR A 11 5.50 6.60 18.05
C THR A 11 4.75 5.27 18.13
N GLY A 12 4.41 4.64 16.99
CA GLY A 12 3.63 3.40 16.93
C GLY A 12 2.13 3.57 17.28
N LYS A 13 1.66 4.80 17.48
CA LYS A 13 0.23 5.11 17.72
C LYS A 13 -0.63 4.92 16.49
N LEU A 14 -0.02 4.89 15.30
CA LEU A 14 -0.66 4.57 14.05
C LEU A 14 0.14 3.46 13.35
N SER A 15 -0.55 2.42 12.89
CA SER A 15 0.03 1.33 12.10
C SER A 15 -0.55 1.35 10.69
N ILE A 16 0.31 1.12 9.70
CA ILE A 16 -0.10 1.01 8.29
C ILE A 16 -0.30 -0.47 7.98
N ASN A 17 -1.54 -0.85 7.62
CA ASN A 17 -1.82 -2.16 7.09
C ASN A 17 -1.43 -2.21 5.60
N ILE A 18 -0.33 -2.90 5.28
CA ILE A 18 0.07 -3.23 3.90
C ILE A 18 -0.53 -4.60 3.60
N GLY A 19 -1.55 -4.64 2.74
CA GLY A 19 -2.24 -5.89 2.41
C GLY A 19 -1.58 -6.65 1.25
N LYS A 20 -0.99 -5.94 0.29
CA LYS A 20 -0.37 -6.54 -0.89
C LYS A 20 0.80 -5.69 -1.36
N VAL A 21 1.88 -6.35 -1.77
CA VAL A 21 3.00 -5.74 -2.50
C VAL A 21 3.08 -6.41 -3.86
N MET A 22 3.12 -5.63 -4.93
CA MET A 22 3.14 -6.12 -6.31
C MET A 22 4.19 -5.36 -7.14
N PRO A 23 4.73 -5.96 -8.20
CA PRO A 23 5.58 -5.24 -9.16
C PRO A 23 4.84 -4.07 -9.78
N LEU A 24 5.54 -2.97 -10.07
CA LEU A 24 4.95 -1.85 -10.81
C LEU A 24 4.46 -2.30 -12.20
N SER A 25 5.11 -3.30 -12.81
CA SER A 25 4.64 -3.91 -14.06
C SER A 25 3.23 -4.53 -13.96
N GLN A 26 2.75 -4.82 -12.75
CA GLN A 26 1.41 -5.35 -12.49
C GLN A 26 0.40 -4.28 -12.02
N ALA A 27 0.67 -2.99 -12.23
CA ALA A 27 -0.21 -1.90 -11.82
C ALA A 27 -1.67 -2.08 -12.29
N ALA A 28 -1.87 -2.56 -13.52
CA ALA A 28 -3.21 -2.81 -14.07
C ALA A 28 -3.99 -3.85 -13.26
N GLU A 29 -3.34 -4.94 -12.85
CA GLU A 29 -3.98 -5.98 -12.03
C GLU A 29 -4.23 -5.49 -10.61
N ALA A 30 -3.30 -4.72 -10.03
CA ALA A 30 -3.52 -4.08 -8.74
C ALA A 30 -4.79 -3.19 -8.75
N HIS A 31 -5.01 -2.42 -9.82
CA HIS A 31 -6.23 -1.65 -10.00
C HIS A 31 -7.48 -2.53 -10.16
N ARG A 32 -7.42 -3.61 -10.95
CA ARG A 32 -8.54 -4.57 -11.06
C ARG A 32 -8.90 -5.16 -9.70
N LEU A 33 -7.93 -5.56 -8.88
CA LEU A 33 -8.20 -6.12 -7.55
C LEU A 33 -8.81 -5.08 -6.61
N LEU A 34 -8.34 -3.84 -6.65
CA LEU A 34 -8.89 -2.72 -5.88
C LEU A 34 -10.34 -2.42 -6.26
N GLU A 35 -10.63 -2.33 -7.56
CA GLU A 35 -11.96 -2.03 -8.09
C GLU A 35 -12.99 -3.12 -7.75
N ASN A 36 -12.56 -4.39 -7.73
CA ASN A 36 -13.41 -5.51 -7.36
C ASN A 36 -13.50 -5.74 -5.84
N GLY A 37 -12.86 -4.90 -5.02
CA GLY A 37 -12.88 -5.02 -3.55
C GLY A 37 -12.13 -6.25 -3.01
N LEU A 38 -11.18 -6.78 -3.78
CA LEU A 38 -10.44 -8.01 -3.45
C LEU A 38 -9.18 -7.75 -2.59
N THR A 39 -8.96 -6.50 -2.17
CA THR A 39 -7.82 -6.09 -1.35
C THR A 39 -8.29 -5.42 -0.07
N THR A 40 -7.60 -5.68 1.03
CA THR A 40 -7.71 -4.92 2.27
C THR A 40 -6.38 -4.25 2.58
N GLY A 41 -6.39 -3.10 3.26
CA GLY A 41 -5.17 -2.31 3.49
C GLY A 41 -4.62 -1.67 2.21
N LYS A 42 -3.34 -1.26 2.26
CA LYS A 42 -2.67 -0.62 1.11
C LYS A 42 -2.10 -1.66 0.16
N VAL A 43 -2.32 -1.45 -1.14
CA VAL A 43 -1.57 -2.11 -2.21
C VAL A 43 -0.37 -1.23 -2.57
N VAL A 44 0.83 -1.80 -2.47
CA VAL A 44 2.09 -1.10 -2.73
C VAL A 44 2.70 -1.64 -4.02
N LEU A 45 3.00 -0.74 -4.96
CA LEU A 45 3.69 -1.08 -6.20
C LEU A 45 5.18 -0.77 -6.05
N GLN A 46 6.03 -1.79 -6.23
CA GLN A 46 7.48 -1.64 -6.19
C GLN A 46 8.07 -1.68 -7.61
N PRO A 47 8.77 -0.62 -8.07
CA PRO A 47 9.31 -0.56 -9.42
C PRO A 47 10.56 -1.42 -9.64
N TRP A 48 11.19 -1.88 -8.56
CA TRP A 48 12.45 -2.65 -8.60
C TRP A 48 12.26 -4.16 -8.45
N ILE A 49 11.02 -4.64 -8.29
CA ILE A 49 10.74 -6.07 -8.26
C ILE A 49 10.21 -6.52 -9.62
N GLU A 50 10.64 -7.69 -10.07
CA GLU A 50 10.16 -8.32 -11.29
C GLU A 50 8.93 -9.19 -11.00
N ALA A 51 8.19 -9.55 -12.06
CA ALA A 51 6.95 -10.32 -11.98
C ALA A 51 7.18 -11.82 -11.87
#